data_AF-A0A9X3YXX5-F1
#
_entry.id   AF-A0A9X3YXX5-F1
#
_cell.length_a   1.000
_cell.length_b   1.000
_cell.length_c   1.000
_cell.angle_alpha   90.00
_cell.angle_beta   90.00
_cell.angle_gamma   90.00
#
_symmetry.space_group_name_H-M   'P 1'
#
loop_
_entity.id
_entity.type
_entity.pdbx_description
1 polymer ?
#
loop_
_entity_poly.entity_id
_entity_poly.type
_entity_poly.pdbx_seq_one_letter_code
_entity_poly.pdbx_strand_id
1 'polypeptide(L)' 'MFDAMTDTVTQDMIKILQTKSLDVSGERLRNVEAALHTTAQQIRVHWSAASDQAARNDFTVLHDGINAARDIVAHVAGMP' A
#
# COMPACT_ATOMS: atom_id res chain seq x y z
N MET A 1 22.55 1.78 2.75
CA MET A 1 21.21 1.40 3.27
C MET A 1 20.12 2.12 2.49
N PHE A 2 20.20 3.44 2.32
CA PHE A 2 19.26 4.20 1.48
C PHE A 2 19.24 3.72 0.01
N ASP A 3 20.40 3.42 -0.60
CA ASP A 3 20.43 2.94 -2.00
C ASP A 3 19.69 1.61 -2.21
N ALA A 4 19.87 0.63 -1.31
CA ALA A 4 19.17 -0.65 -1.39
C ALA A 4 17.64 -0.51 -1.16
N MET A 5 17.23 0.47 -0.36
CA MET A 5 15.82 0.79 -0.16
C MET A 5 15.22 1.40 -1.43
N THR A 6 15.95 2.30 -2.10
CA THR A 6 15.58 2.88 -3.40
C THR A 6 15.47 1.81 -4.50
N ASP A 7 16.38 0.84 -4.53
CA ASP A 7 16.33 -0.25 -5.51
C ASP A 7 15.11 -1.14 -5.29
N THR A 8 14.81 -1.50 -4.05
CA THR A 8 13.63 -2.33 -3.71
C THR A 8 12.34 -1.62 -4.12
N VAL A 9 12.21 -0.33 -3.77
CA VAL A 9 11.05 0.49 -4.16
C VAL A 9 10.93 0.58 -5.68
N THR A 10 12.04 0.78 -6.39
CA THR A 10 12.06 0.83 -7.86
C THR A 10 11.60 -0.50 -8.46
N GLN A 11 12.09 -1.64 -7.96
CA GLN A 11 11.67 -2.96 -8.42
C GLN A 11 10.19 -3.22 -8.17
N ASP A 12 9.66 -2.81 -7.02
CA ASP A 12 8.25 -2.98 -6.72
C ASP A 12 7.37 -2.10 -7.61
N MET A 13 7.77 -0.85 -7.89
CA MET A 13 7.09 0.00 -8.87
C MET A 13 7.09 -0.62 -10.26
N ILE A 14 8.21 -1.20 -10.70
CA ILE A 14 8.29 -1.92 -11.99
C ILE A 14 7.28 -3.08 -12.03
N LYS A 15 7.15 -3.86 -10.95
CA LYS A 15 6.17 -4.96 -10.89
C LYS A 15 4.72 -4.45 -10.97
N ILE A 16 4.41 -3.31 -10.36
CA ILE A 16 3.06 -2.72 -10.45
C ILE A 16 2.78 -2.26 -11.90
N LEU A 17 3.75 -1.63 -12.56
CA LEU A 17 3.64 -1.23 -13.97
C LEU A 17 3.49 -2.45 -14.91
N GLN A 18 4.26 -3.51 -14.68
CA GLN A 18 4.12 -4.77 -15.41
C GLN A 18 2.76 -5.43 -15.17
N THR A 19 2.26 -5.39 -13.93
CA THR A 19 0.92 -5.90 -13.60
C THR A 19 -0.13 -5.15 -14.40
N LYS A 20 -0.03 -3.82 -14.47
CA LYS A 20 -0.91 -2.99 -15.29
C LYS A 20 -0.87 -3.38 -16.77
N SER A 21 0.33 -3.47 -17.35
CA SER A 21 0.47 -3.72 -18.79
C SER A 21 -0.08 -5.10 -19.21
N LEU A 22 -0.04 -6.07 -18.30
CA LEU A 22 -0.59 -7.40 -18.49
C LEU A 22 -2.09 -7.51 -18.14
N ASP A 23 -2.66 -6.53 -17.44
CA ASP A 23 -4.03 -6.54 -16.94
C ASP A 23 -4.94 -5.59 -17.74
N VAL A 24 -5.38 -6.05 -18.91
CA VAL A 24 -6.21 -5.26 -19.84
C VAL A 24 -7.54 -4.82 -19.21
N SER A 25 -8.09 -5.56 -18.24
CA SER A 25 -9.33 -5.20 -17.55
C SER A 25 -9.13 -4.17 -16.43
N GLY A 26 -7.89 -3.99 -15.97
CA GLY A 26 -7.51 -3.19 -14.80
C GLY A 26 -8.04 -3.74 -13.47
N GLU A 27 -8.59 -4.96 -13.47
CA GLU A 27 -9.23 -5.54 -12.29
C GLU A 27 -8.24 -5.92 -11.20
N ARG A 28 -7.04 -6.36 -11.56
CA ARG A 28 -6.01 -6.78 -10.59
C ARG A 28 -5.56 -5.61 -9.75
N LEU A 29 -5.29 -4.45 -10.36
CA LEU A 29 -4.91 -3.26 -9.59
C LEU A 29 -6.06 -2.72 -8.73
N ARG A 30 -7.30 -2.77 -9.22
CA ARG A 30 -8.49 -2.43 -8.39
C ARG A 30 -8.64 -3.36 -7.18
N ASN A 31 -8.42 -4.66 -7.36
CA ASN A 31 -8.49 -5.63 -6.27
C ASN A 31 -7.38 -5.41 -5.24
N VAL A 32 -6.17 -5.06 -5.69
CA VAL A 32 -5.07 -4.67 -4.79
C VAL A 32 -5.43 -3.40 -4.01
N GLU A 33 -5.97 -2.38 -4.68
CA GLU A 33 -6.41 -1.15 -4.01
C GLU A 33 -7.48 -1.43 -2.94
N ALA A 34 -8.47 -2.27 -3.25
CA ALA A 34 -9.53 -2.67 -2.32
C ALA A 34 -8.99 -3.46 -1.12
N ALA A 35 -8.02 -4.34 -1.34
CA ALA A 35 -7.35 -5.09 -0.27
C ALA A 35 -6.55 -4.17 0.65
N LEU A 36 -5.82 -3.20 0.09
CA LEU A 36 -5.09 -2.19 0.86
C LEU A 36 -6.05 -1.31 1.67
N HIS A 37 -7.18 -0.89 1.08
CA HIS A 37 -8.20 -0.14 1.79
C HIS A 37 -8.79 -0.93 2.98
N THR A 38 -9.13 -2.19 2.77
CA THR A 38 -9.64 -3.08 3.83
C THR A 38 -8.62 -3.26 4.95
N THR A 39 -7.35 -3.44 4.60
CA THR A 39 -6.26 -3.55 5.58
C THR A 39 -6.12 -2.27 6.42
N ALA A 40 -6.20 -1.09 5.79
CA ALA A 40 -6.16 0.19 6.51
C ALA A 40 -7.31 0.32 7.52
N GLN A 41 -8.51 -0.16 7.19
CA GLN A 41 -9.65 -0.18 8.12
C GLN A 41 -9.40 -1.11 9.30
N GLN A 42 -8.85 -2.31 9.06
CA GLN A 42 -8.50 -3.26 10.13
C GLN A 42 -7.43 -2.69 11.07
N ILE A 43 -6.42 -2.00 10.54
CA ILE A 43 -5.39 -1.34 11.36
C ILE A 43 -6.01 -0.30 12.29
N ARG A 44 -6.99 0.48 11.83
CA ARG A 44 -7.71 1.43 12.71
C ARG A 44 -8.47 0.74 13.84
N VAL A 45 -9.05 -0.43 13.58
CA VAL A 45 -9.69 -1.24 14.63
C VAL A 45 -8.65 -1.66 15.67
N HIS A 46 -7.50 -2.20 15.24
CA HIS A 46 -6.42 -2.58 16.16
C HIS A 46 -5.83 -1.37 16.93
N TRP A 47 -5.67 -0.22 16.26
CA TRP A 47 -5.26 1.03 16.90
C TRP A 47 -6.20 1.44 18.03
N SER A 48 -7.52 1.33 17.80
CA SER A 48 -8.52 1.68 18.82
C SER A 48 -8.50 0.74 20.02
N ALA A 49 -8.14 -0.53 19.81
CA ALA A 49 -8.01 -1.54 20.85
C ALA A 49 -6.65 -1.51 21.59
N ALA A 50 -5.68 -0.76 21.09
CA ALA A 50 -4.34 -0.71 21.68
C ALA A 50 -4.35 -0.07 23.07
N SER A 51 -3.66 -0.73 24.01
CA SER A 51 -3.62 -0.38 25.44
C SER A 51 -2.63 0.73 25.80
N ASP A 52 -1.64 1.00 24.94
CA ASP A 52 -0.59 1.96 25.20
C ASP A 52 -0.24 2.80 23.97
N GLN A 53 0.50 3.88 24.22
CA GLN A 53 0.84 4.85 23.19
C GLN A 53 1.87 4.31 22.18
N ALA A 54 2.76 3.39 22.57
CA ALA A 54 3.76 2.84 21.66
C ALA A 54 3.07 1.99 20.59
N ALA A 55 2.17 1.08 20.99
CA ALA A 55 1.37 0.29 20.07
C ALA A 55 0.50 1.18 19.15
N ARG A 56 -0.09 2.26 19.67
CA ARG A 56 -0.82 3.23 18.84
C ARG A 56 0.07 3.91 17.82
N ASN A 57 1.29 4.28 18.19
CA ASN A 57 2.24 4.89 17.24
C ASN A 57 2.63 3.89 16.14
N ASP A 58 2.88 2.62 16.49
CA ASP A 58 3.20 1.58 15.52
C ASP A 58 2.04 1.35 14.53
N PHE A 59 0.81 1.29 15.02
CA PHE A 59 -0.37 1.19 14.14
C PHE A 59 -0.59 2.44 13.28
N THR A 60 -0.28 3.64 13.79
CA THR A 60 -0.33 4.88 12.98
C THR A 60 0.67 4.80 11.82
N VAL A 61 1.93 4.43 12.10
CA VAL A 61 2.96 4.28 11.06
C VAL A 61 2.54 3.24 10.02
N LEU A 62 2.00 2.10 10.47
CA LEU A 62 1.54 1.04 9.56
C LEU A 62 0.34 1.50 8.71
N HIS A 63 -0.63 2.18 9.31
CA HIS A 63 -1.79 2.74 8.61
C HIS A 63 -1.36 3.73 7.52
N ASP A 64 -0.42 4.61 7.83
CA ASP A 64 0.08 5.61 6.89
C ASP A 64 0.87 4.96 5.75
N GLY A 65 1.68 3.95 6.05
CA GLY A 65 2.38 3.15 5.04
C GLY A 65 1.43 2.41 4.08
N ILE A 66 0.35 1.82 4.60
CA ILE A 66 -0.68 1.16 3.78
C ILE A 66 -1.42 2.15 2.89
N ASN A 67 -1.74 3.35 3.39
CA ASN A 67 -2.37 4.38 2.57
C ASN A 67 -1.42 4.88 1.47
N ALA A 68 -0.13 5.09 1.77
CA ALA A 68 0.85 5.46 0.76
C ALA A 68 0.97 4.38 -0.33
N ALA A 69 0.99 3.10 0.04
CA ALA A 69 0.99 2.01 -0.93
C ALA A 69 -0.28 2.01 -1.80
N ARG A 70 -1.44 2.29 -1.21
CA ARG A 70 -2.71 2.40 -1.93
C ARG A 70 -2.67 3.54 -2.95
N ASP A 71 -2.16 4.70 -2.56
CA ASP A 71 -2.05 5.88 -3.44
C ASP A 71 -1.13 5.60 -4.63
N ILE A 72 -0.02 4.86 -4.44
CA ILE A 72 0.86 4.42 -5.52
C ILE A 72 0.12 3.52 -6.50
N VAL A 73 -0.62 2.52 -6.00
CA VAL A 73 -1.39 1.60 -6.86
C VAL A 73 -2.47 2.35 -7.64
N ALA A 74 -3.22 3.23 -6.99
CA ALA A 74 -4.24 4.06 -7.61
C ALA A 74 -3.66 4.98 -8.69
N HIS A 75 -2.50 5.59 -8.41
CA HIS A 75 -1.78 6.40 -9.39
C HIS A 75 -1.41 5.58 -10.63
N VAL A 76 -0.79 4.41 -10.46
CA VAL A 76 -0.39 3.56 -11.60
C VAL A 76 -1.61 3.09 -12.40
N ALA A 77 -2.69 2.69 -11.71
CA ALA A 77 -3.93 2.28 -12.36
C ALA A 77 -4.55 3.39 -13.22
N GLY A 78 -4.43 4.65 -12.78
CA GLY A 78 -4.94 5.83 -13.48
C GLY A 78 -4.01 6.42 -14.55
N MET A 79 -2.77 5.94 -14.68
CA MET A 79 -1.89 6.36 -15.78
C MET A 79 -2.52 5.99 -17.14
N PRO A 80 -2.18 6.67 -18.24
CA PRO A 80 -2.53 6.22 -19.58
C PRO A 80 -1.84 4.90 -19.96
#